data_AF-A0A1G7AXB0-F1
#
_entry.id   AF-A0A1G7AXB0-F1
#
_cell.length_a   1.000
_cell.length_b   1.000
_cell.length_c   1.000
_cell.angle_alpha   90.00
_cell.angle_beta   90.00
_cell.angle_gamma   90.00
#
_symmetry.space_group_name_H-M   'P 1'
#
loop_
_entity.id
_entity.type
_entity.pdbx_description
1 polymer ?
#
loop_
_entity_poly.entity_id
_entity_poly.type
_entity_poly.pdbx_seq_one_letter_code
_entity_poly.pdbx_strand_id
1 'polypeptide(L)'
;RNGKVYACIIPNAKADTLIPIIREKVKPDSIVYTDSFKSYNALDVSEFTHYRINHSKTFVNDKNHINGIENFWNQAKRHLRKFNGVPKEHFHLYLKECEWRFNHSDPKSQLLQLKQ
;
A
#
# COMPACT_ATOMS: atom_id res chain seq x y z
N ARG A 1 -12.95 -7.75 -6.96
CA ARG A 1 -11.73 -6.92 -6.71
C ARG A 1 -12.04 -6.05 -5.49
N ASN A 2 -11.82 -6.54 -4.25
CA ASN A 2 -12.29 -5.86 -3.02
C ASN A 2 -11.14 -5.35 -2.12
N GLY A 3 -9.90 -5.38 -2.61
CA GLY A 3 -8.77 -4.86 -1.85
C GLY A 3 -8.76 -3.33 -1.87
N LYS A 4 -8.79 -2.71 -0.69
CA LYS A 4 -8.48 -1.27 -0.52
C LYS A 4 -7.00 -1.10 -0.24
N VAL A 5 -6.43 -0.01 -0.72
CA VAL A 5 -5.04 0.38 -0.48
C VAL A 5 -5.01 1.60 0.42
N TYR A 6 -4.01 1.63 1.29
CA TYR A 6 -3.62 2.78 2.08
C TYR A 6 -2.15 3.10 1.82
N ALA A 7 -1.84 4.35 1.52
CA ALA A 7 -0.51 4.86 1.29
C ALA A 7 -0.31 6.17 2.08
N CYS A 8 0.87 6.34 2.69
CA CYS A 8 1.23 7.57 3.38
C CYS A 8 2.74 7.81 3.27
N ILE A 9 3.15 9.06 3.49
CA ILE A 9 4.58 9.40 3.56
C ILE A 9 5.06 9.10 4.97
N ILE A 10 6.13 8.32 5.06
CA ILE A 10 6.80 7.99 6.31
C ILE A 10 8.16 8.70 6.37
N PRO A 11 8.59 9.17 7.56
CA PRO A 11 9.88 9.83 7.71
C PRO A 11 11.06 8.85 7.54
N ASN A 12 10.87 7.57 7.84
CA ASN A 12 11.87 6.52 7.68
C ASN A 12 11.20 5.14 7.69
N ALA A 13 11.91 4.12 7.19
CA ALA A 13 11.44 2.74 7.16
C ALA A 13 11.91 1.92 8.38
N LYS A 14 12.04 2.52 9.57
CA LYS A 14 12.39 1.79 10.80
C LYS A 14 11.14 1.14 11.41
N ALA A 15 11.34 0.05 12.16
CA ALA A 15 10.26 -0.65 12.86
C ALA A 15 9.43 0.30 13.74
N ASP A 16 10.08 1.18 14.50
CA ASP A 16 9.43 2.14 15.40
C ASP A 16 8.47 3.10 14.69
N THR A 17 8.70 3.38 13.40
CA THR A 17 7.79 4.18 12.57
C THR A 17 6.69 3.32 11.97
N LEU A 18 7.03 2.11 11.48
CA LEU A 18 6.10 1.26 10.74
C LEU A 18 5.07 0.57 11.63
N ILE A 19 5.49 0.04 12.79
CA ILE A 19 4.63 -0.77 13.66
C ILE A 19 3.40 0.02 14.17
N PRO A 20 3.53 1.27 14.67
CA PRO A 20 2.35 2.04 15.09
C PRO A 20 1.36 2.29 13.95
N ILE A 21 1.86 2.59 12.74
CA ILE A 21 1.02 2.81 11.55
C ILE A 21 0.27 1.52 11.18
N ILE A 22 0.94 0.37 11.22
CA ILE A 22 0.32 -0.93 10.94
C ILE A 22 -0.77 -1.22 11.97
N ARG A 23 -0.49 -1.02 13.27
CA ARG A 23 -1.49 -1.22 14.34
C ARG A 23 -2.71 -0.34 14.21
N GLU A 24 -2.55 0.90 13.76
CA GLU A 24 -3.66 1.82 13.55
C GLU A 24 -4.55 1.38 12.37
N LYS A 25 -3.97 0.79 11.33
CA LYS A 25 -4.67 0.49 10.07
C LYS A 25 -5.12 -0.96 9.94
N VAL A 26 -4.50 -1.87 10.68
CA VAL A 26 -4.76 -3.31 10.60
C VAL A 26 -5.39 -3.77 11.90
N LYS A 27 -6.53 -4.46 11.80
CA LYS A 27 -7.20 -5.03 12.97
C LYS A 27 -6.28 -6.08 13.64
N PRO A 28 -6.16 -6.08 14.98
CA PRO A 28 -5.49 -7.16 15.71
C PRO A 28 -5.96 -8.55 15.25
N ASP A 29 -5.08 -9.54 15.35
CA ASP A 29 -5.28 -10.93 14.88
C ASP A 29 -5.43 -11.10 13.36
N SER A 30 -5.23 -10.05 12.56
CA SER A 30 -5.19 -10.17 11.11
C SER A 30 -3.94 -10.91 10.63
N ILE A 31 -4.05 -11.54 9.45
CA ILE A 31 -2.91 -12.11 8.75
C ILE A 31 -2.20 -11.01 7.95
N VAL A 32 -0.93 -10.77 8.27
CA VAL A 32 -0.10 -9.74 7.63
C VAL A 32 0.95 -10.41 6.73
N TYR A 33 0.99 -9.96 5.48
CA TYR A 33 1.94 -10.40 4.48
C TYR A 33 2.95 -9.29 4.21
N THR A 34 4.24 -9.52 4.43
CA THR A 34 5.29 -8.56 4.09
C THR A 34 6.41 -9.21 3.29
N ASP A 35 7.22 -8.37 2.64
CA ASP A 35 8.53 -8.79 2.13
C ASP A 35 9.50 -9.06 3.31
N SER A 36 10.65 -9.66 3.02
CA SER A 36 11.68 -10.08 3.97
C SER A 36 12.54 -8.92 4.50
N PHE A 37 12.01 -7.69 4.52
CA PHE A 37 12.73 -6.51 5.01
C PHE A 37 12.81 -6.50 6.54
N LYS A 38 14.02 -6.28 7.09
CA LYS A 38 14.33 -6.42 8.52
C LYS A 38 13.43 -5.60 9.45
N SER A 39 12.94 -4.44 9.02
CA SER A 39 12.05 -3.61 9.85
C SER A 39 10.70 -4.26 10.13
N TYR A 40 10.28 -5.24 9.33
CA TYR A 40 9.07 -6.03 9.60
C TYR A 40 9.29 -7.17 10.59
N ASN A 41 10.53 -7.44 11.04
CA ASN A 41 10.78 -8.49 12.03
C ASN A 41 10.02 -8.26 13.35
N ALA A 42 9.74 -7.00 13.69
CA ALA A 42 8.92 -6.67 14.87
C ALA A 42 7.46 -7.18 14.76
N LEU A 43 6.99 -7.54 13.56
CA LEU A 43 5.67 -8.17 13.38
C LEU A 43 5.66 -9.63 13.85
N ASP A 44 6.79 -10.33 13.88
CA ASP A 44 6.86 -11.72 14.38
C ASP A 44 6.50 -11.85 15.86
N VAL A 45 6.68 -10.78 16.62
CA VAL A 45 6.45 -10.71 18.08
C VAL A 45 5.25 -9.82 18.43
N SER A 46 4.39 -9.54 17.45
CA SER A 46 3.23 -8.66 17.58
C SER A 46 1.91 -9.44 17.63
N GLU A 47 0.79 -8.74 17.81
CA GLU A 47 -0.58 -9.30 17.77
C GLU A 47 -1.06 -9.76 16.37
N PHE A 48 -0.16 -9.99 15.41
CA PHE A 48 -0.49 -10.35 14.03
C PHE A 48 0.05 -11.73 13.65
N THR A 49 -0.68 -12.45 12.79
CA THR A 49 -0.11 -13.64 12.13
C THR A 49 0.74 -13.19 10.95
N HIS A 50 2.06 -13.23 11.12
CA HIS A 50 2.99 -12.69 10.13
C HIS A 50 3.52 -13.76 9.16
N TYR A 51 3.37 -13.53 7.86
CA TYR A 51 3.98 -14.33 6.81
C TYR A 51 4.92 -13.48 5.95
N ARG A 52 6.17 -13.94 5.85
CA ARG A 52 7.17 -13.35 4.96
C ARG A 52 7.08 -13.98 3.58
N ILE A 53 7.03 -13.12 2.58
CA ILE A 53 7.12 -13.51 1.17
C ILE A 53 8.56 -13.30 0.74
N ASN A 54 9.12 -14.29 0.07
CA ASN A 54 10.41 -14.17 -0.57
C ASN A 54 10.18 -14.06 -2.09
N HIS A 55 10.21 -12.83 -2.60
CA HIS A 55 9.99 -12.53 -4.02
C HIS A 55 10.97 -13.24 -4.97
N SER A 56 12.09 -13.80 -4.48
CA SER A 56 13.03 -14.57 -5.30
C SER A 56 12.68 -16.06 -5.46
N LYS A 57 11.85 -16.63 -4.58
CA LYS A 57 11.60 -18.08 -4.51
C LYS A 57 10.16 -18.49 -4.78
N THR A 58 9.19 -17.59 -4.65
CA THR A 58 7.77 -17.94 -4.69
C THR A 58 7.02 -17.08 -5.71
N PHE A 59 7.05 -17.51 -6.98
CA PHE A 59 6.22 -16.93 -8.03
C PHE A 59 4.81 -17.52 -8.09
N VAL A 60 4.50 -18.55 -7.28
CA VAL A 60 3.23 -19.27 -7.35
C VAL A 60 2.80 -19.68 -5.94
N ASN A 61 1.81 -18.98 -5.40
CA ASN A 61 0.78 -19.52 -4.51
C ASN A 61 -0.22 -18.41 -4.16
N ASP A 62 -1.28 -18.31 -4.96
CA ASP A 62 -2.66 -17.90 -4.66
C ASP A 62 -2.98 -16.80 -3.62
N LYS A 63 -2.05 -15.88 -3.34
CA LYS A 63 -2.30 -14.76 -2.42
C LYS A 63 -2.62 -13.51 -3.23
N ASN A 64 -3.90 -13.39 -3.58
CA ASN A 64 -4.52 -12.28 -4.30
C ASN A 64 -4.12 -10.87 -3.79
N HIS A 65 -3.71 -10.74 -2.53
CA HIS A 65 -3.28 -9.46 -1.93
C HIS A 65 -1.96 -8.92 -2.50
N ILE A 66 -1.00 -9.79 -2.85
CA ILE A 66 0.33 -9.39 -3.38
C ILE A 66 0.16 -8.78 -4.76
N ASN A 67 -0.57 -9.47 -5.63
CA ASN A 67 -0.93 -8.98 -6.97
C ASN A 67 -1.66 -7.62 -6.88
N GLY A 68 -2.43 -7.40 -5.81
CA GLY A 68 -3.11 -6.14 -5.54
C GLY A 68 -2.17 -4.96 -5.31
N ILE A 69 -1.19 -5.10 -4.40
CA ILE A 69 -0.27 -4.00 -4.06
C ILE A 69 0.72 -3.71 -5.19
N GLU A 70 1.18 -4.72 -5.92
CA GLU A 70 2.02 -4.55 -7.11
C GLU A 70 1.27 -3.80 -8.22
N ASN A 71 0.02 -4.18 -8.47
CA ASN A 71 -0.84 -3.49 -9.43
C ASN A 71 -1.10 -2.03 -9.03
N PHE A 72 -1.28 -1.74 -7.74
CA PHE A 72 -1.40 -0.36 -7.25
C PHE A 72 -0.16 0.46 -7.61
N TRP A 73 1.03 -0.02 -7.27
CA TRP A 73 2.28 0.70 -7.56
C TRP A 73 2.53 0.86 -9.05
N ASN A 74 2.16 -0.12 -9.88
CA ASN A 74 2.24 -0.01 -11.33
C ASN A 74 1.34 1.13 -11.88
N GLN A 75 0.10 1.21 -11.40
CA GLN A 75 -0.83 2.28 -11.79
C GLN A 75 -0.38 3.65 -11.28
N ALA A 76 0.02 3.75 -10.01
CA ALA A 76 0.50 4.99 -9.40
C ALA A 76 1.73 5.53 -10.14
N LYS A 77 2.74 4.68 -10.40
CA LYS A 77 3.93 5.08 -11.18
C LYS A 77 3.56 5.57 -12.59
N ARG A 78 2.64 4.89 -13.28
CA ARG A 78 2.18 5.30 -14.62
C ARG A 78 1.47 6.66 -14.60
N HIS A 79 0.65 6.91 -13.58
CA HIS A 79 -0.03 8.18 -13.41
C HIS A 79 0.97 9.31 -13.09
N LEU A 80 1.86 9.09 -12.12
CA LEU A 80 2.83 10.08 -11.68
C LEU A 80 3.85 10.48 -12.77
N ARG A 81 4.21 9.54 -13.66
CA ARG A 81 5.10 9.82 -14.81
C ARG A 81 4.56 10.90 -15.75
N LYS A 82 3.25 11.15 -15.79
CA LYS A 82 2.64 12.15 -16.66
C LYS A 82 2.95 13.59 -16.24
N PHE A 83 3.35 13.81 -14.99
CA PHE A 83 3.61 15.15 -14.47
C PHE A 83 5.06 15.62 -14.73
N ASN A 84 5.93 14.78 -15.32
CA ASN A 84 7.36 15.09 -15.56
C ASN A 84 8.13 15.56 -14.31
N GLY A 85 7.69 15.13 -13.13
CA GLY A 85 8.22 15.58 -11.85
C GLY A 85 7.09 16.06 -10.94
N VAL A 86 7.18 15.73 -9.66
CA VAL A 86 6.22 16.18 -8.64
C VAL A 86 7.03 16.81 -7.52
N PRO A 87 6.76 18.06 -7.11
CA PRO A 87 7.43 18.69 -5.97
C PRO A 87 7.27 17.84 -4.71
N LYS A 88 8.34 17.71 -3.94
CA LYS A 88 8.39 16.82 -2.76
C LYS A 88 7.35 17.23 -1.72
N GLU A 89 7.13 18.54 -1.59
CA GLU A 89 6.20 19.17 -0.65
C GLU A 89 4.76 18.72 -0.92
N HIS A 90 4.42 18.56 -2.20
CA HIS A 90 3.06 18.19 -2.65
C HIS A 90 2.89 16.71 -2.94
N PHE A 91 3.98 15.92 -2.98
CA PHE A 91 3.95 14.51 -3.36
C PHE A 91 2.93 13.68 -2.58
N HIS A 92 2.72 13.99 -1.29
CA HIS A 92 1.73 13.33 -0.46
C HIS A 92 0.29 13.44 -1.00
N LEU A 93 -0.07 14.58 -1.60
CA LEU A 93 -1.39 14.81 -2.22
C LEU A 93 -1.57 13.95 -3.48
N TYR A 94 -0.55 13.89 -4.34
CA TYR A 94 -0.57 13.05 -5.53
C TYR A 94 -0.64 11.56 -5.20
N LEU A 95 0.05 11.13 -4.15
CA LEU A 95 -0.03 9.77 -3.66
C LEU A 95 -1.44 9.45 -3.13
N LYS A 96 -2.07 10.39 -2.42
CA LYS A 96 -3.45 10.25 -1.95
C LYS A 96 -4.49 10.25 -3.08
N GLU A 97 -4.26 11.02 -4.14
CA GLU A 97 -5.07 10.92 -5.36
C GLU A 97 -4.96 9.52 -5.98
N CYS A 98 -3.74 8.97 -6.09
CA CYS A 98 -3.53 7.61 -6.61
C CYS A 98 -4.26 6.55 -5.75
N GLU A 99 -4.18 6.68 -4.42
CA GLU A 99 -4.90 5.84 -3.47
C GLU A 99 -6.43 5.92 -3.70
N TRP A 100 -6.97 7.14 -3.78
CA TRP A 100 -8.40 7.35 -4.00
C TRP A 100 -8.86 6.76 -5.35
N ARG A 101 -8.12 7.00 -6.44
CA ARG A 101 -8.43 6.47 -7.78
C ARG A 101 -8.43 4.94 -7.80
N PHE A 102 -7.47 4.31 -7.11
CA PHE A 102 -7.38 2.85 -7.03
C PHE A 102 -8.55 2.27 -6.24
N ASN A 103 -8.91 2.89 -5.12
CA ASN A 103 -10.01 2.46 -4.26
C ASN A 103 -11.40 2.73 -4.89
N HIS A 104 -11.51 3.69 -5.80
CA HIS A 104 -12.73 4.04 -6.52
C HIS A 104 -12.56 3.83 -8.03
N SER A 105 -12.36 2.58 -8.47
CA SER A 105 -11.97 2.30 -9.85
C SER A 105 -13.04 2.55 -10.92
N ASP A 106 -14.30 2.81 -10.54
CA ASP A 106 -15.39 3.08 -11.49
C ASP A 106 -15.35 4.54 -11.98
N PRO A 107 -15.13 4.79 -13.29
CA PRO A 107 -15.06 6.15 -13.84
C PRO A 107 -16.35 6.96 -13.65
N LYS A 108 -17.52 6.32 -13.67
CA LYS A 108 -18.80 7.01 -13.47
C LYS A 108 -18.91 7.54 -12.04
N SER A 109 -18.57 6.71 -11.06
CA SER A 109 -18.52 7.08 -9.64
C SER A 109 -17.48 8.18 -9.38
N GLN A 110 -16.29 8.10 -10.00
CA GLN A 110 -15.27 9.15 -9.88
C GLN A 110 -15.78 10.50 -10.40
N LEU A 111 -16.41 10.51 -11.58
CA LEU A 111 -16.92 11.73 -12.19
C LEU A 111 -18.03 12.36 -11.34
N LEU A 112 -18.87 11.55 -10.70
CA LEU A 112 -19.92 12.04 -9.80
C LEU A 112 -19.30 12.75 -8.58
N GLN A 113 -18.27 12.16 -7.97
CA GLN A 113 -17.60 12.72 -6.79
C GLN A 113 -16.82 14.00 -7.10
N LEU A 114 -16.29 14.14 -8.32
CA LEU A 114 -15.56 15.35 -8.75
C LEU A 114 -16.47 16.52 -9.15
N LYS A 115 -17.78 16.29 -9.32
CA LYS A 115 -18.76 17.30 -9.74
C LYS A 115 -19.56 17.91 -8.58
N GLN A 116 -19.31 17.49 -7.35
CA GLN A 116 -19.89 18.03 -6.13
C GLN A 116 -19.05 19.21 -5.63
#